data_AF-A0A6N8BUM6-F1
#
_entry.id   AF-A0A6N8BUM6-F1
#
_cell.length_a   1.000
_cell.length_b   1.000
_cell.length_c   1.000
_cell.angle_alpha   90.00
_cell.angle_beta   90.00
_cell.angle_gamma   90.00
#
_symmetry.space_group_name_H-M   'P 1'
#
loop_
_entity.id
_entity.type
_entity.pdbx_description
1 polymer ?
#
loop_
_entity_poly.entity_id
_entity_poly.type
_entity_poly.pdbx_seq_one_letter_code
_entity_poly.pdbx_strand_id
1 'polypeptide(L)'
;MSENSSPFCFPPLGPRLVFFTGGTALRDLSRELIHYTHNSVHLVTPFDSGGSSAALRRSFAMPAVGDIRNRLLALADSAVVPAAVMAFCASRLPDKGEEHADPEPLREHLRSMGSESHPVWADMPPLFADALRLHFKFFLQRMPDDFDPFRACMGNLILAGGYLHHKRVFGPVMAFLSRLLQTRGVVLPIVSESLHLAAELEDGSVVVGQHHFKNLSVAVRRLFLTVHEPDRNQDGSKKPQTPCRPPLAPASAAYLRSAGAICYPMGSFYTSVLANLLPQNVGKCIAGISCPKIFIPNTGTDAELHGLTVSGQAAMILRHLREDAPDAPGEALLHDVLVDTRHGRYEGGLDTDERAALARMGVRLVEKDLVNENDPQRHVPELTAKALLELVPGSSVTL
;
A
#
# COMPACT_ATOMS: atom_id res chain seq x y z
N MET A 1 -10.13 -12.66 -36.17
CA MET A 1 -11.42 -11.97 -36.41
C MET A 1 -11.79 -11.27 -35.12
N SER A 2 -11.88 -9.93 -35.21
CA SER A 2 -12.10 -8.90 -34.18
C SER A 2 -11.26 -8.99 -32.89
N GLU A 3 -10.06 -8.41 -32.92
CA GLU A 3 -9.48 -7.75 -31.75
C GLU A 3 -10.45 -6.64 -31.32
N ASN A 4 -11.18 -6.85 -30.23
CA ASN A 4 -11.81 -5.77 -29.50
C ASN A 4 -10.70 -4.99 -28.78
N SER A 5 -10.05 -4.07 -29.50
CA SER A 5 -9.23 -3.04 -28.88
C SER A 5 -10.14 -2.20 -27.99
N SER A 6 -10.01 -2.35 -26.67
CA SER A 6 -10.69 -1.48 -25.70
C SER A 6 -10.40 0.00 -26.07
N PRO A 7 -11.40 0.88 -26.18
CA PRO A 7 -11.20 2.29 -26.51
C PRO A 7 -10.44 3.07 -25.42
N PHE A 8 -10.08 2.40 -24.32
CA PHE A 8 -9.46 2.98 -23.13
C PHE A 8 -7.96 2.66 -23.01
N CYS A 9 -7.21 2.58 -24.11
CA CYS A 9 -5.76 2.35 -24.05
C CYS A 9 -5.01 3.69 -24.08
N PHE A 10 -4.42 4.10 -22.95
CA PHE A 10 -3.41 5.16 -23.00
C PHE A 10 -2.18 4.62 -23.74
N PRO A 11 -1.46 5.46 -24.49
CA PRO A 11 -0.11 5.08 -24.90
C PRO A 11 0.68 4.66 -23.65
N PRO A 12 1.65 3.73 -23.75
CA PRO A 12 2.46 3.28 -22.60
C PRO A 12 3.11 4.41 -21.77
N LEU A 13 3.17 5.62 -22.34
CA LEU A 13 3.70 6.87 -21.78
C LEU A 13 2.63 7.93 -21.49
N GLY A 14 1.36 7.55 -21.30
CA GLY A 14 0.28 8.45 -20.87
C GLY A 14 0.55 9.12 -19.51
N PRO A 15 -0.33 10.01 -19.03
CA PRO A 15 -0.11 10.73 -17.77
C PRO A 15 0.16 9.78 -16.59
N ARG A 16 1.13 10.17 -15.75
CA ARG A 16 1.58 9.35 -14.62
C ARG A 16 0.60 9.43 -13.45
N LEU A 17 -0.03 8.32 -13.10
CA LEU A 17 -0.93 8.25 -11.96
C LEU A 17 -0.14 7.84 -10.72
N VAL A 18 -0.05 8.71 -9.72
CA VAL A 18 0.65 8.41 -8.45
C VAL A 18 -0.37 8.12 -7.36
N PHE A 19 -0.33 6.93 -6.78
CA PHE A 19 -1.23 6.47 -5.72
C PHE A 19 -0.49 6.40 -4.39
N PHE A 20 -1.04 7.03 -3.35
CA PHE A 20 -0.62 6.84 -1.96
C PHE A 20 -1.39 5.69 -1.34
N THR A 21 -0.77 4.51 -1.26
CA THR A 21 -1.51 3.27 -1.01
C THR A 21 -0.83 2.35 0.02
N GLY A 22 -1.52 1.28 0.35
CA GLY A 22 -1.09 0.18 1.19
C GLY A 22 -1.99 -1.01 0.89
N GLY A 23 -2.07 -1.93 1.85
CA GLY A 23 -3.06 -3.01 1.96
C GLY A 23 -3.47 -3.71 0.65
N THR A 24 -4.71 -4.20 0.65
CA THR A 24 -5.30 -4.96 -0.46
C THR A 24 -6.43 -4.24 -1.18
N ALA A 25 -6.94 -3.11 -0.67
CA ALA A 25 -8.13 -2.45 -1.21
C ALA A 25 -7.94 -2.00 -2.67
N LEU A 26 -6.80 -1.43 -3.00
CA LEU A 26 -6.47 -1.00 -4.36
C LEU A 26 -6.05 -2.19 -5.26
N ARG A 27 -5.99 -3.44 -4.76
CA ARG A 27 -5.42 -4.58 -5.52
C ARG A 27 -6.17 -4.81 -6.83
N ASP A 28 -7.49 -4.86 -6.75
CA ASP A 28 -8.31 -5.22 -7.91
C ASP A 28 -8.37 -4.05 -8.91
N LEU A 29 -8.38 -2.79 -8.44
CA LEU A 29 -8.16 -1.63 -9.33
C LEU A 29 -6.78 -1.65 -9.99
N SER A 30 -5.71 -2.07 -9.31
CA SER A 30 -4.39 -2.15 -9.94
C SER A 30 -4.31 -3.22 -11.02
N ARG A 31 -4.99 -4.35 -10.84
CA ARG A 31 -5.11 -5.39 -11.88
C ARG A 31 -5.89 -4.90 -13.08
N GLU A 32 -6.86 -4.02 -12.87
CA GLU A 32 -7.62 -3.42 -13.95
C GLU A 32 -6.78 -2.34 -14.67
N LEU A 33 -6.09 -1.47 -13.93
CA LEU A 33 -5.32 -0.34 -14.47
C LEU A 33 -4.25 -0.75 -15.49
N ILE A 34 -3.65 -1.94 -15.40
CA ILE A 34 -2.64 -2.39 -16.38
C ILE A 34 -3.18 -2.57 -17.80
N HIS A 35 -4.51 -2.65 -17.96
CA HIS A 35 -5.17 -2.68 -19.27
C HIS A 35 -5.31 -1.27 -19.89
N TYR A 36 -5.22 -0.23 -19.07
CA TYR A 36 -5.42 1.17 -19.47
C TYR A 36 -4.10 1.92 -19.57
N THR A 37 -3.19 1.74 -18.61
CA THR A 37 -1.92 2.45 -18.54
C THR A 37 -0.85 1.64 -17.82
N HIS A 38 0.39 1.72 -18.30
CA HIS A 38 1.55 1.18 -17.59
C HIS A 38 2.26 2.25 -16.73
N ASN A 39 1.79 3.51 -16.76
CA ASN A 39 2.41 4.61 -16.04
C ASN A 39 1.70 4.89 -14.69
N SER A 40 1.35 3.81 -13.97
CA SER A 40 0.90 3.91 -12.58
C SER A 40 2.07 3.75 -11.62
N VAL A 41 2.14 4.61 -10.62
CA VAL A 41 3.14 4.60 -9.55
C VAL A 41 2.42 4.43 -8.22
N HIS A 42 2.84 3.45 -7.44
CA HIS A 42 2.24 3.10 -6.16
C HIS A 42 3.27 3.36 -5.07
N LEU A 43 3.06 4.44 -4.32
CA LEU A 43 3.83 4.79 -3.14
C LEU A 43 3.20 4.08 -1.94
N VAL A 44 3.93 3.11 -1.39
CA VAL A 44 3.43 2.15 -0.42
C VAL A 44 3.94 2.46 0.98
N THR A 45 3.05 2.40 1.97
CA THR A 45 3.42 2.49 3.38
C THR A 45 4.23 1.26 3.82
N PRO A 46 5.42 1.42 4.42
CA PRO A 46 6.19 0.31 4.94
C PRO A 46 5.99 0.13 6.46
N PHE A 47 4.89 0.64 7.02
CA PHE A 47 4.65 0.70 8.48
C PHE A 47 3.73 -0.41 9.00
N ASP A 48 3.28 -1.32 8.14
CA ASP A 48 2.51 -2.50 8.52
C ASP A 48 3.23 -3.32 9.62
N SER A 49 2.50 -3.68 10.65
CA SER A 49 2.97 -4.45 11.81
C SER A 49 2.17 -5.73 12.06
N GLY A 50 1.39 -6.18 11.07
CA GLY A 50 0.60 -7.41 11.13
C GLY A 50 1.18 -8.59 10.34
N GLY A 51 0.72 -9.80 10.68
CA GLY A 51 0.94 -11.04 9.93
C GLY A 51 2.40 -11.33 9.55
N SER A 52 2.61 -11.80 8.32
CA SER A 52 3.95 -12.18 7.82
C SER A 52 4.96 -11.03 7.81
N SER A 53 4.52 -9.77 7.65
CA SER A 53 5.44 -8.63 7.74
C SER A 53 5.98 -8.50 9.16
N ALA A 54 5.15 -8.70 10.18
CA ALA A 54 5.52 -8.55 11.59
C ALA A 54 6.67 -9.47 12.01
N ALA A 55 6.62 -10.75 11.64
CA ALA A 55 7.69 -11.71 11.94
C ALA A 55 9.05 -11.25 11.36
N LEU A 56 9.06 -10.83 10.09
CA LEU A 56 10.26 -10.31 9.43
C LEU A 56 10.78 -9.03 10.08
N ARG A 57 9.89 -8.11 10.45
CA ARG A 57 10.25 -6.86 11.12
C ARG A 57 10.91 -7.13 12.48
N ARG A 58 10.32 -8.02 13.29
CA ARG A 58 10.86 -8.41 14.59
C ARG A 58 12.26 -9.03 14.46
N SER A 59 12.43 -9.97 13.54
CA SER A 59 13.69 -10.69 13.37
C SER A 59 14.79 -9.87 12.71
N PHE A 60 14.46 -8.97 11.77
CA PHE A 60 15.48 -8.30 10.95
C PHE A 60 15.57 -6.79 11.13
N ALA A 61 14.66 -6.14 11.86
CA ALA A 61 14.55 -4.67 11.91
C ALA A 61 14.55 -4.08 10.49
N MET A 62 13.58 -4.53 9.69
CA MET A 62 13.39 -4.11 8.31
C MET A 62 12.04 -3.41 8.14
N PRO A 63 11.85 -2.58 7.11
CA PRO A 63 10.53 -2.05 6.77
C PRO A 63 9.56 -3.18 6.32
N ALA A 64 8.25 -2.95 6.45
CA ALA A 64 7.26 -3.94 6.01
C ALA A 64 7.27 -4.10 4.48
N VAL A 65 7.15 -5.35 4.03
CA VAL A 65 7.23 -5.70 2.60
C VAL A 65 5.93 -6.28 2.04
N GLY A 66 4.96 -6.59 2.91
CA GLY A 66 3.72 -7.26 2.51
C GLY A 66 2.92 -6.50 1.46
N ASP A 67 2.73 -5.21 1.65
CA ASP A 67 1.97 -4.37 0.73
C ASP A 67 2.71 -4.11 -0.58
N ILE A 68 4.04 -3.99 -0.52
CA ILE A 68 4.91 -3.89 -1.71
C ILE A 68 4.78 -5.17 -2.54
N ARG A 69 4.93 -6.35 -1.92
CA ARG A 69 4.74 -7.65 -2.56
C ARG A 69 3.35 -7.75 -3.19
N ASN A 70 2.29 -7.44 -2.43
CA ASN A 70 0.92 -7.51 -2.92
C ASN A 70 0.72 -6.63 -4.15
N ARG A 71 1.30 -5.43 -4.14
CA ARG A 71 1.19 -4.49 -5.26
C ARG A 71 1.96 -4.95 -6.49
N LEU A 72 3.19 -5.46 -6.31
CA LEU A 72 3.98 -6.03 -7.40
C LEU A 72 3.24 -7.20 -8.08
N LEU A 73 2.59 -8.07 -7.30
CA LEU A 73 1.77 -9.15 -7.82
C LEU A 73 0.47 -8.67 -8.49
N ALA A 74 -0.14 -7.59 -7.98
CA ALA A 74 -1.35 -7.01 -8.58
C ALA A 74 -1.09 -6.39 -9.95
N LEU A 75 0.12 -5.87 -10.16
CA LEU A 75 0.55 -5.25 -11.41
C LEU A 75 1.34 -6.21 -12.31
N ALA A 76 1.52 -7.47 -11.91
CA ALA A 76 2.25 -8.47 -12.68
C ALA A 76 1.48 -8.84 -13.94
N ASP A 77 2.22 -9.03 -15.03
CA ASP A 77 1.65 -9.48 -16.30
C ASP A 77 1.48 -11.00 -16.31
N SER A 78 0.28 -11.46 -15.92
CA SER A 78 -0.04 -12.90 -15.83
C SER A 78 -0.01 -13.62 -17.18
N ALA A 79 0.01 -12.90 -18.31
CA ALA A 79 0.13 -13.51 -19.63
C ALA A 79 1.55 -14.01 -19.94
N VAL A 80 2.57 -13.45 -19.26
CA VAL A 80 3.99 -13.78 -19.51
C VAL A 80 4.68 -14.40 -18.31
N VAL A 81 4.20 -14.14 -17.09
CA VAL A 81 4.79 -14.71 -15.87
C VAL A 81 4.20 -16.10 -15.63
N PRO A 82 5.03 -17.15 -15.43
CA PRO A 82 4.54 -18.49 -15.12
C PRO A 82 3.64 -18.51 -13.87
N ALA A 83 2.51 -19.22 -13.96
CA ALA A 83 1.55 -19.33 -12.86
C ALA A 83 2.19 -19.88 -11.56
N ALA A 84 3.12 -20.82 -11.67
CA ALA A 84 3.87 -21.37 -10.53
C ALA A 84 4.68 -20.31 -9.78
N VAL A 85 5.28 -19.35 -10.50
CA VAL A 85 6.04 -18.23 -9.91
C VAL A 85 5.10 -17.29 -9.16
N MET A 86 3.98 -16.93 -9.77
CA MET A 86 2.95 -16.09 -9.14
C MET A 86 2.38 -16.77 -7.88
N ALA A 87 2.05 -18.05 -7.99
CA ALA A 87 1.52 -18.85 -6.89
C ALA A 87 2.51 -18.95 -5.73
N PHE A 88 3.79 -19.21 -6.02
CA PHE A 88 4.83 -19.21 -5.01
C PHE A 88 4.98 -17.86 -4.33
N CYS A 89 5.11 -16.76 -5.09
CA CYS A 89 5.24 -15.44 -4.48
C CYS A 89 4.03 -15.05 -3.61
N ALA A 90 2.83 -15.59 -3.91
CA ALA A 90 1.61 -15.37 -3.13
C ALA A 90 1.41 -16.39 -1.99
N SER A 91 2.11 -17.52 -2.00
CA SER A 91 1.87 -18.63 -1.07
C SER A 91 2.30 -18.28 0.35
N ARG A 92 1.70 -18.98 1.31
CA ARG A 92 1.91 -18.79 2.74
C ARG A 92 2.08 -20.12 3.42
N LEU A 93 2.93 -20.15 4.45
CA LEU A 93 2.93 -21.26 5.38
C LEU A 93 1.61 -21.32 6.17
N PRO A 94 1.29 -22.49 6.74
CA PRO A 94 0.10 -22.65 7.56
C PRO A 94 0.03 -21.69 8.74
N ASP A 95 -1.19 -21.46 9.23
CA ASP A 95 -1.43 -20.72 10.47
C ASP A 95 -1.16 -21.62 11.68
N LYS A 96 -1.01 -21.00 12.85
CA LYS A 96 -0.91 -21.73 14.11
C LYS A 96 -2.27 -22.37 14.42
N GLY A 97 -2.27 -23.68 14.58
CA GLY A 97 -3.47 -24.47 14.87
C GLY A 97 -3.11 -25.74 15.64
N GLU A 98 -4.08 -26.61 15.87
CA GLU A 98 -3.85 -27.89 16.57
C GLU A 98 -2.81 -28.76 15.86
N GLU A 99 -2.86 -28.81 14.52
CA GLU A 99 -1.91 -29.57 13.69
C GLU A 99 -0.53 -28.91 13.56
N HIS A 100 -0.43 -27.61 13.85
CA HIS A 100 0.76 -26.79 13.66
C HIS A 100 1.00 -25.92 14.90
N ALA A 101 1.07 -26.55 16.06
CA ALA A 101 1.29 -25.85 17.33
C ALA A 101 2.77 -25.48 17.53
N ASP A 102 3.68 -26.35 17.07
CA ASP A 102 5.13 -26.17 17.12
C ASP A 102 5.64 -25.48 15.84
N PRO A 103 6.37 -24.35 15.93
CA PRO A 103 6.98 -23.72 14.76
C PRO A 103 8.15 -24.51 14.16
N GLU A 104 8.79 -25.43 14.89
CA GLU A 104 10.04 -26.05 14.42
C GLU A 104 9.88 -26.86 13.12
N PRO A 105 8.84 -27.70 12.93
CA PRO A 105 8.62 -28.39 11.66
C PRO A 105 8.48 -27.43 10.47
N LEU A 106 7.88 -26.25 10.68
CA LEU A 106 7.77 -25.23 9.63
C LEU A 106 9.13 -24.57 9.34
N ARG A 107 9.99 -24.37 10.35
CA ARG A 107 11.37 -23.89 10.15
C ARG A 107 12.21 -24.93 9.41
N GLU A 108 12.10 -26.21 9.76
CA GLU A 108 12.75 -27.29 9.03
C GLU A 108 12.29 -27.38 7.58
N HIS A 109 10.98 -27.21 7.34
CA HIS A 109 10.44 -27.10 5.99
C HIS A 109 11.03 -25.92 5.22
N LEU A 110 11.14 -24.73 5.84
CA LEU A 110 11.82 -23.59 5.21
C LEU A 110 13.28 -23.90 4.89
N ARG A 111 14.02 -24.54 5.80
CA ARG A 111 15.42 -24.93 5.57
C ARG A 111 15.54 -25.93 4.42
N SER A 112 14.65 -26.91 4.32
CA SER A 112 14.67 -27.93 3.26
C SER A 112 14.38 -27.33 1.86
N MET A 113 13.55 -26.29 1.79
CA MET A 113 13.30 -25.50 0.58
C MET A 113 14.56 -24.82 0.03
N GLY A 114 15.64 -24.70 0.81
CA GLY A 114 16.94 -24.19 0.32
C GLY A 114 17.64 -25.11 -0.70
N SER A 115 17.25 -26.39 -0.77
CA SER A 115 17.80 -27.37 -1.72
C SER A 115 17.27 -27.13 -3.13
N GLU A 116 18.13 -27.35 -4.13
CA GLU A 116 17.76 -27.25 -5.55
C GLU A 116 16.78 -28.36 -5.97
N SER A 117 16.85 -29.51 -5.30
CA SER A 117 15.98 -30.66 -5.54
C SER A 117 14.63 -30.57 -4.82
N HIS A 118 14.36 -29.49 -4.09
CA HIS A 118 13.11 -29.37 -3.34
C HIS A 118 11.91 -29.23 -4.32
N PRO A 119 10.80 -29.97 -4.12
CA PRO A 119 9.67 -30.00 -5.07
C PRO A 119 9.08 -28.64 -5.43
N VAL A 120 9.14 -27.67 -4.51
CA VAL A 120 8.65 -26.29 -4.73
C VAL A 120 9.27 -25.61 -5.95
N TRP A 121 10.48 -26.01 -6.35
CA TRP A 121 11.19 -25.44 -7.50
C TRP A 121 10.93 -26.19 -8.80
N ALA A 122 10.37 -27.40 -8.74
CA ALA A 122 10.23 -28.28 -9.90
C ALA A 122 9.25 -27.75 -10.95
N ASP A 123 8.19 -27.07 -10.50
CA ASP A 123 7.13 -26.54 -11.37
C ASP A 123 7.47 -25.18 -12.00
N MET A 124 8.64 -24.62 -11.68
CA MET A 124 9.08 -23.32 -12.19
C MET A 124 10.12 -23.49 -13.30
N PRO A 125 10.14 -22.60 -14.30
CA PRO A 125 11.26 -22.58 -15.25
C PRO A 125 12.58 -22.32 -14.51
N PRO A 126 13.69 -22.99 -14.88
CA PRO A 126 14.94 -22.98 -14.11
C PRO A 126 15.47 -21.58 -13.77
N LEU A 127 15.43 -20.64 -14.71
CA LEU A 127 15.88 -19.27 -14.50
C LEU A 127 15.10 -18.54 -13.39
N PHE A 128 13.79 -18.79 -13.27
CA PHE A 128 12.97 -18.21 -12.21
C PHE A 128 13.26 -18.89 -10.87
N ALA A 129 13.35 -20.22 -10.88
CA ALA A 129 13.66 -21.00 -9.68
C ALA A 129 15.00 -20.59 -9.08
N ASP A 130 16.06 -20.52 -9.91
CA ASP A 130 17.40 -20.14 -9.46
C ASP A 130 17.44 -18.73 -8.89
N ALA A 131 16.77 -17.78 -9.55
CA ALA A 131 16.74 -16.40 -9.11
C ALA A 131 15.99 -16.20 -7.79
N LEU A 132 14.83 -16.86 -7.61
CA LEU A 132 14.10 -16.86 -6.35
C LEU A 132 14.89 -17.58 -5.25
N ARG A 133 15.43 -18.77 -5.55
CA ARG A 133 16.20 -19.58 -4.61
C ARG A 133 17.44 -18.85 -4.12
N LEU A 134 18.11 -18.04 -4.95
CA LEU A 134 19.23 -17.20 -4.54
C LEU A 134 18.86 -16.31 -3.36
N HIS A 135 17.82 -15.48 -3.51
CA HIS A 135 17.37 -14.57 -2.45
C HIS A 135 16.81 -15.34 -1.26
N PHE A 136 16.11 -16.46 -1.49
CA PHE A 136 15.62 -17.33 -0.42
C PHE A 136 16.77 -17.88 0.44
N LYS A 137 17.88 -18.33 -0.17
CA LYS A 137 19.08 -18.77 0.56
C LYS A 137 19.66 -17.67 1.44
N PHE A 138 19.68 -16.42 1.00
CA PHE A 138 20.12 -15.28 1.84
C PHE A 138 19.22 -15.04 3.05
N PHE A 139 17.91 -15.26 2.91
CA PHE A 139 16.99 -15.27 4.05
C PHE A 139 17.31 -16.42 5.00
N LEU A 140 17.40 -17.66 4.51
CA LEU A 140 17.67 -18.84 5.34
C LEU A 140 18.97 -18.73 6.13
N GLN A 141 20.04 -18.21 5.53
CA GLN A 141 21.34 -18.00 6.19
C GLN A 141 21.29 -17.03 7.38
N ARG A 142 20.27 -16.18 7.44
CA ARG A 142 20.11 -15.14 8.48
C ARG A 142 18.88 -15.37 9.35
N MET A 143 18.03 -16.32 9.00
CA MET A 143 16.84 -16.67 9.76
C MET A 143 17.27 -17.10 11.17
N PRO A 144 16.84 -16.38 12.22
CA PRO A 144 17.19 -16.76 13.58
C PRO A 144 16.44 -18.02 13.99
N ASP A 145 16.97 -18.75 14.98
CA ASP A 145 16.37 -20.00 15.45
C ASP A 145 14.99 -19.78 16.10
N ASP A 146 14.71 -18.58 16.61
CA ASP A 146 13.42 -18.19 17.17
C ASP A 146 12.46 -17.56 16.15
N PHE A 147 12.80 -17.55 14.85
CA PHE A 147 11.95 -16.98 13.80
C PHE A 147 10.53 -17.56 13.85
N ASP A 148 9.50 -16.73 13.74
CA ASP A 148 8.11 -17.16 13.71
C ASP A 148 7.68 -17.45 12.25
N PRO A 149 7.51 -18.73 11.86
CA PRO A 149 7.21 -19.09 10.47
C PRO A 149 5.71 -19.07 10.14
N PHE A 150 4.83 -18.92 11.13
CA PHE A 150 3.39 -19.04 10.90
C PHE A 150 2.89 -17.97 9.93
N ARG A 151 2.10 -18.38 8.94
CA ARG A 151 1.57 -17.52 7.87
C ARG A 151 2.64 -16.77 7.06
N ALA A 152 3.92 -17.12 7.21
CA ALA A 152 5.02 -16.50 6.49
C ALA A 152 4.77 -16.63 4.99
N CYS A 153 4.80 -15.51 4.28
CA CYS A 153 4.59 -15.52 2.84
C CYS A 153 5.91 -15.65 2.11
N MET A 154 6.02 -16.60 1.17
CA MET A 154 7.27 -16.84 0.45
C MET A 154 7.77 -15.59 -0.29
N GLY A 155 6.90 -14.83 -0.95
CA GLY A 155 7.29 -13.56 -1.59
C GLY A 155 7.85 -12.53 -0.61
N ASN A 156 7.37 -12.50 0.64
CA ASN A 156 7.95 -11.65 1.69
C ASN A 156 9.33 -12.15 2.12
N LEU A 157 9.52 -13.47 2.23
CA LEU A 157 10.81 -14.07 2.55
C LEU A 157 11.86 -13.79 1.45
N ILE A 158 11.45 -13.80 0.18
CA ILE A 158 12.29 -13.38 -0.96
C ILE A 158 12.70 -11.91 -0.84
N LEU A 159 11.74 -11.01 -0.57
CA LEU A 159 12.03 -9.59 -0.36
C LEU A 159 12.99 -9.36 0.82
N ALA A 160 12.78 -10.07 1.94
CA ALA A 160 13.67 -10.02 3.10
C ALA A 160 15.06 -10.55 2.76
N GLY A 161 15.15 -11.69 2.10
CA GLY A 161 16.42 -12.28 1.68
C GLY A 161 17.21 -11.36 0.75
N GLY A 162 16.57 -10.73 -0.23
CA GLY A 162 17.23 -9.75 -1.09
C GLY A 162 17.60 -8.45 -0.37
N TYR A 163 16.77 -7.94 0.54
CA TYR A 163 17.12 -6.81 1.39
C TYR A 163 18.39 -7.10 2.20
N LEU A 164 18.49 -8.30 2.78
CA LEU A 164 19.66 -8.73 3.55
C LEU A 164 20.88 -8.97 2.66
N HIS A 165 20.70 -9.55 1.47
CA HIS A 165 21.75 -9.73 0.47
C HIS A 165 22.38 -8.38 0.08
N HIS A 166 21.54 -7.37 -0.17
CA HIS A 166 21.98 -6.03 -0.59
C HIS A 166 22.26 -5.09 0.58
N LYS A 167 22.76 -5.62 1.70
CA LYS A 167 23.20 -4.83 2.87
C LYS A 167 22.13 -3.85 3.36
N ARG A 168 20.88 -4.30 3.46
CA ARG A 168 19.73 -3.52 3.94
C ARG A 168 19.32 -2.38 3.01
N VAL A 169 19.47 -2.58 1.70
CA VAL A 169 18.98 -1.66 0.66
C VAL A 169 17.89 -2.35 -0.16
N PHE A 170 16.68 -1.78 -0.21
CA PHE A 170 15.54 -2.38 -0.91
C PHE A 170 15.55 -2.23 -2.43
N GLY A 171 16.13 -1.15 -2.95
CA GLY A 171 16.07 -0.83 -4.38
C GLY A 171 16.42 -2.01 -5.30
N PRO A 172 17.55 -2.71 -5.10
CA PRO A 172 17.94 -3.85 -5.92
C PRO A 172 16.94 -5.02 -5.90
N VAL A 173 16.45 -5.43 -4.73
CA VAL A 173 15.51 -6.57 -4.63
C VAL A 173 14.12 -6.22 -5.19
N MET A 174 13.68 -4.98 -5.03
CA MET A 174 12.43 -4.52 -5.62
C MET A 174 12.53 -4.46 -7.15
N ALA A 175 13.63 -3.93 -7.70
CA ALA A 175 13.88 -3.94 -9.14
C ALA A 175 13.96 -5.37 -9.69
N PHE A 176 14.61 -6.27 -8.96
CA PHE A 176 14.64 -7.69 -9.27
C PHE A 176 13.23 -8.28 -9.36
N LEU A 177 12.41 -8.16 -8.31
CA LEU A 177 11.06 -8.75 -8.32
C LEU A 177 10.14 -8.08 -9.34
N SER A 178 10.23 -6.76 -9.51
CA SER A 178 9.47 -6.04 -10.54
C SER A 178 9.78 -6.58 -11.93
N ARG A 179 11.06 -6.85 -12.23
CA ARG A 179 11.46 -7.44 -13.52
C ARG A 179 11.09 -8.91 -13.64
N LEU A 180 11.26 -9.69 -12.57
CA LEU A 180 10.86 -11.10 -12.53
C LEU A 180 9.36 -11.26 -12.80
N LEU A 181 8.55 -10.42 -12.18
CA LEU A 181 7.08 -10.45 -12.29
C LEU A 181 6.54 -9.62 -13.47
N GLN A 182 7.43 -9.07 -14.32
CA GLN A 182 7.06 -8.21 -15.45
C GLN A 182 5.99 -7.16 -15.05
N THR A 183 6.20 -6.52 -13.89
CA THR A 183 5.26 -5.58 -13.30
C THR A 183 5.03 -4.39 -14.24
N ARG A 184 3.77 -4.16 -14.63
CA ARG A 184 3.32 -3.05 -15.46
C ARG A 184 2.96 -1.84 -14.59
N GLY A 185 3.98 -1.15 -14.14
CA GLY A 185 3.87 0.00 -13.24
C GLY A 185 5.06 0.04 -12.29
N VAL A 186 5.08 1.05 -11.42
CA VAL A 186 6.16 1.28 -10.46
C VAL A 186 5.63 1.12 -9.05
N VAL A 187 6.32 0.36 -8.21
CA VAL A 187 5.99 0.19 -6.79
C VAL A 187 7.19 0.61 -5.97
N LEU A 188 7.01 1.56 -5.05
CA LEU A 188 8.08 2.09 -4.21
C LEU A 188 7.58 2.28 -2.78
N PRO A 189 8.39 2.02 -1.75
CA PRO A 189 8.06 2.45 -0.41
C PRO A 189 8.16 3.98 -0.33
N ILE A 190 7.29 4.61 0.46
CA ILE A 190 7.36 6.07 0.65
C ILE A 190 8.66 6.50 1.36
N VAL A 191 9.18 5.64 2.24
CA VAL A 191 10.41 5.85 3.02
C VAL A 191 11.24 4.56 3.04
N SER A 192 12.53 4.65 3.35
CA SER A 192 13.42 3.47 3.41
C SER A 192 13.61 2.94 4.84
N GLU A 193 13.21 3.73 5.84
CA GLU A 193 13.43 3.51 7.24
C GLU A 193 12.42 2.50 7.82
N SER A 194 12.89 1.66 8.75
CA SER A 194 12.02 0.77 9.52
C SER A 194 11.42 1.56 10.68
N LEU A 195 10.18 2.01 10.50
CA LEU A 195 9.43 2.82 11.48
C LEU A 195 8.06 2.21 11.76
N HIS A 196 7.46 2.60 12.88
CA HIS A 196 6.15 2.14 13.32
C HIS A 196 5.15 3.29 13.26
N LEU A 197 3.94 2.98 12.81
CA LEU A 197 2.82 3.91 12.83
C LEU A 197 2.26 3.99 14.26
N ALA A 198 2.01 5.20 14.73
CA ALA A 198 1.43 5.47 16.04
C ALA A 198 0.29 6.48 15.94
N ALA A 199 -0.65 6.39 16.88
CA ALA A 199 -1.76 7.33 17.04
C ALA A 199 -1.85 7.80 18.50
N GLU A 200 -1.97 9.10 18.68
CA GLU A 200 -2.53 9.71 19.89
C GLU A 200 -4.05 9.79 19.71
N LEU A 201 -4.80 9.27 20.68
CA LEU A 201 -6.26 9.27 20.68
C LEU A 201 -6.80 10.51 21.43
N GLU A 202 -8.09 10.80 21.26
CA GLU A 202 -8.73 11.97 21.90
C GLU A 202 -8.72 11.92 23.45
N ASP A 203 -8.61 10.73 24.04
CA ASP A 203 -8.44 10.56 25.50
C ASP A 203 -6.99 10.76 25.99
N GLY A 204 -6.06 11.09 25.08
CA GLY A 204 -4.64 11.26 25.34
C GLY A 204 -3.84 9.96 25.41
N SER A 205 -4.49 8.80 25.25
CA SER A 205 -3.78 7.51 25.16
C SER A 205 -3.03 7.40 23.82
N VAL A 206 -1.99 6.56 23.81
CA VAL A 206 -1.14 6.37 22.62
C VAL A 206 -1.04 4.90 22.27
N VAL A 207 -1.30 4.60 20.99
CA VAL A 207 -1.26 3.26 20.40
C VAL A 207 -0.14 3.23 19.35
N VAL A 208 0.69 2.19 19.38
CA VAL A 208 1.75 1.98 18.37
C VAL A 208 1.58 0.63 17.73
N GLY A 209 1.65 0.62 16.41
CA GLY A 209 1.45 -0.57 15.60
C GLY A 209 0.16 -0.46 14.80
N GLN A 210 0.30 -0.62 13.49
CA GLN A 210 -0.79 -0.59 12.53
C GLN A 210 -1.90 -1.59 12.88
N HIS A 211 -1.56 -2.78 13.40
CA HIS A 211 -2.53 -3.84 13.65
C HIS A 211 -3.57 -3.51 14.74
N HIS A 212 -3.33 -2.50 15.59
CA HIS A 212 -4.30 -2.06 16.61
C HIS A 212 -5.38 -1.12 16.07
N PHE A 213 -5.17 -0.51 14.90
CA PHE A 213 -6.07 0.54 14.37
C PHE A 213 -7.48 0.06 14.06
N LYS A 214 -7.66 -1.23 13.77
CA LYS A 214 -8.98 -1.83 13.50
C LYS A 214 -9.84 -1.99 14.75
N ASN A 215 -9.22 -1.90 15.93
CA ASN A 215 -9.85 -2.15 17.22
C ASN A 215 -9.81 -0.90 18.11
N LEU A 216 -9.68 0.29 17.53
CA LEU A 216 -9.70 1.52 18.32
C LEU A 216 -11.10 1.72 18.90
N SER A 217 -11.16 2.15 20.17
CA SER A 217 -12.41 2.51 20.83
C SER A 217 -12.61 4.03 20.92
N VAL A 218 -11.56 4.79 20.60
CA VAL A 218 -11.51 6.25 20.71
C VAL A 218 -10.98 6.81 19.40
N ALA A 219 -11.51 7.96 18.98
CA ALA A 219 -11.11 8.64 17.76
C ALA A 219 -9.62 9.04 17.79
N VAL A 220 -8.99 9.03 16.61
CA VAL A 220 -7.58 9.41 16.43
C VAL A 220 -7.46 10.93 16.40
N ARG A 221 -6.73 11.50 17.36
CA ARG A 221 -6.42 12.92 17.44
C ARG A 221 -5.25 13.32 16.53
N ARG A 222 -4.21 12.48 16.50
CA ARG A 222 -2.96 12.73 15.74
C ARG A 222 -2.28 11.42 15.37
N LEU A 223 -1.86 11.31 14.11
CA LEU A 223 -0.94 10.26 13.65
C LEU A 223 0.52 10.73 13.71
N PHE A 224 1.44 9.81 13.97
CA PHE A 224 2.87 10.05 13.83
C PHE A 224 3.64 8.75 13.60
N LEU A 225 4.89 8.86 13.17
CA LEU A 225 5.82 7.73 13.05
C LEU A 225 6.76 7.70 14.25
N THR A 226 7.21 6.51 14.64
CA THR A 226 8.18 6.34 15.73
C THR A 226 9.16 5.22 15.42
N VAL A 227 10.38 5.33 15.96
CA VAL A 227 11.38 4.25 15.93
C VAL A 227 11.13 3.19 17.02
N HIS A 228 10.24 3.49 17.99
CA HIS A 228 10.00 2.64 19.14
C HIS A 228 8.85 1.67 18.88
N GLU A 229 9.16 0.37 18.93
CA GLU A 229 8.17 -0.70 18.97
C GLU A 229 7.88 -1.04 20.45
N PRO A 230 6.60 -1.13 20.89
CA PRO A 230 6.27 -1.42 22.29
C PRO A 230 6.85 -2.74 22.78
N ASP A 231 6.80 -3.78 21.95
CA ASP A 231 7.04 -5.18 22.35
C ASP A 231 8.52 -5.59 22.35
N ARG A 232 9.43 -4.70 21.93
CA ARG A 232 10.87 -5.04 21.80
C ARG A 232 11.67 -4.80 23.07
N ASN A 233 11.11 -4.09 24.06
CA ASN A 233 11.76 -3.86 25.34
C ASN A 233 11.28 -4.92 26.35
N GLN A 234 12.14 -5.89 26.68
CA GLN A 234 11.91 -6.85 27.77
C GLN A 234 11.91 -6.17 29.17
N ASP A 235 12.31 -4.90 29.25
CA ASP A 235 12.58 -4.21 30.51
C ASP A 235 11.39 -3.41 31.08
N GLY A 236 10.19 -3.53 30.48
CA GLY A 236 8.95 -2.91 30.98
C GLY A 236 8.92 -1.36 30.99
N SER A 237 10.03 -0.68 30.71
CA SER A 237 10.11 0.77 30.68
C SER A 237 9.40 1.31 29.43
N LYS A 238 8.30 2.04 29.62
CA LYS A 238 7.68 2.85 28.54
C LYS A 238 8.65 3.96 28.15
N LYS A 239 9.42 3.74 27.07
CA LYS A 239 10.22 4.82 26.47
C LYS A 239 9.27 5.87 25.89
N PRO A 240 9.57 7.17 26.03
CA PRO A 240 8.79 8.21 25.38
C PRO A 240 8.78 7.95 23.87
N GLN A 241 7.58 7.89 23.28
CA GLN A 241 7.44 7.63 21.86
C GLN A 241 7.74 8.91 21.10
N THR A 242 9.02 9.13 20.79
CA THR A 242 9.45 10.34 20.08
C THR A 242 8.94 10.31 18.63
N PRO A 243 8.10 11.28 18.23
CA PRO A 243 7.67 11.39 16.84
C PRO A 243 8.87 11.60 15.92
N CYS A 244 8.90 10.85 14.83
CA CYS A 244 9.85 11.03 13.74
C CYS A 244 9.11 11.35 12.44
N ARG A 245 9.77 12.11 11.59
CA ARG A 245 9.35 12.34 10.21
C ARG A 245 10.56 12.04 9.33
N PRO A 246 10.71 10.82 8.79
CA PRO A 246 11.78 10.53 7.84
C PRO A 246 11.60 11.36 6.56
N PRO A 247 12.65 11.64 5.79
CA PRO A 247 12.52 12.25 4.49
C PRO A 247 11.83 11.30 3.50
N LEU A 248 11.00 11.84 2.60
CA LEU A 248 10.50 11.12 1.43
C LEU A 248 11.68 10.48 0.66
N ALA A 249 11.57 9.19 0.34
CA ALA A 249 12.62 8.46 -0.36
C ALA A 249 12.94 9.14 -1.72
N PRO A 250 14.23 9.30 -2.11
CA PRO A 250 14.59 10.03 -3.33
C PRO A 250 13.94 9.51 -4.61
N ALA A 251 13.83 8.17 -4.76
CA ALA A 251 13.15 7.55 -5.89
C ALA A 251 11.65 7.91 -5.90
N SER A 252 10.98 7.81 -4.76
CA SER A 252 9.57 8.17 -4.59
C SER A 252 9.32 9.65 -4.89
N ALA A 253 10.23 10.54 -4.46
CA ALA A 253 10.17 11.95 -4.79
C ALA A 253 10.31 12.24 -6.29
N ALA A 254 11.20 11.50 -6.98
CA ALA A 254 11.38 11.66 -8.42
C ALA A 254 10.12 11.28 -9.21
N TYR A 255 9.48 10.16 -8.87
CA TYR A 255 8.22 9.79 -9.50
C TYR A 255 7.08 10.73 -9.13
N LEU A 256 6.97 11.16 -7.87
CA LEU A 256 5.93 12.09 -7.43
C LEU A 256 6.01 13.42 -8.18
N ARG A 257 7.20 14.02 -8.34
CA ARG A 257 7.39 15.29 -9.08
C ARG A 257 6.93 15.27 -10.53
N SER A 258 6.73 14.08 -11.09
CA SER A 258 6.35 13.87 -12.49
C SER A 258 4.93 13.32 -12.64
N ALA A 259 4.12 13.42 -11.58
CA ALA A 259 2.73 13.00 -11.57
C ALA A 259 1.90 13.81 -12.59
N GLY A 260 1.15 13.09 -13.42
CA GLY A 260 0.04 13.64 -14.22
C GLY A 260 -1.29 13.64 -13.46
N ALA A 261 -1.40 12.84 -12.40
CA ALA A 261 -2.42 12.96 -11.36
C ALA A 261 -1.93 12.31 -10.05
N ILE A 262 -2.41 12.82 -8.92
CA ILE A 262 -2.13 12.28 -7.59
C ILE A 262 -3.44 11.75 -7.01
N CYS A 263 -3.40 10.52 -6.51
CA CYS A 263 -4.56 9.80 -6.01
C CYS A 263 -4.35 9.44 -4.54
N TYR A 264 -5.36 9.73 -3.73
CA TYR A 264 -5.56 9.24 -2.37
C TYR A 264 -6.67 8.19 -2.47
N PRO A 265 -6.36 6.92 -2.77
CA PRO A 265 -7.35 5.93 -3.16
C PRO A 265 -8.03 5.27 -1.97
N MET A 266 -9.02 4.42 -2.27
CA MET A 266 -9.66 3.56 -1.29
C MET A 266 -8.66 2.59 -0.63
N GLY A 267 -8.90 2.30 0.64
CA GLY A 267 -8.07 1.52 1.55
C GLY A 267 -8.12 2.09 2.96
N SER A 268 -7.54 1.37 3.91
CA SER A 268 -7.44 1.81 5.31
C SER A 268 -6.99 3.27 5.40
N PHE A 269 -7.88 4.15 5.85
CA PHE A 269 -7.68 5.59 5.72
C PHE A 269 -6.46 6.07 6.52
N TYR A 270 -6.39 5.70 7.80
CA TYR A 270 -5.27 6.08 8.65
C TYR A 270 -4.00 5.32 8.28
N THR A 271 -4.13 4.00 8.12
CA THR A 271 -2.95 3.13 8.07
C THR A 271 -2.34 2.96 6.69
N SER A 272 -3.07 3.28 5.63
CA SER A 272 -2.57 3.27 4.24
C SER A 272 -2.50 4.67 3.65
N VAL A 273 -3.58 5.45 3.64
CA VAL A 273 -3.58 6.74 2.94
C VAL A 273 -2.80 7.79 3.74
N LEU A 274 -3.23 8.11 4.95
CA LEU A 274 -2.58 9.15 5.77
C LEU A 274 -1.17 8.78 6.19
N ALA A 275 -0.91 7.50 6.46
CA ALA A 275 0.43 7.01 6.83
C ALA A 275 1.50 7.38 5.78
N ASN A 276 1.16 7.40 4.49
CA ASN A 276 2.07 7.82 3.43
C ASN A 276 2.32 9.35 3.40
N LEU A 277 1.51 10.16 4.08
CA LEU A 277 1.61 11.61 4.10
C LEU A 277 2.45 12.15 5.29
N LEU A 278 2.73 11.28 6.27
CA LEU A 278 3.52 11.61 7.47
C LEU A 278 4.99 11.99 7.21
N PRO A 279 5.70 11.38 6.24
CA PRO A 279 7.10 11.73 5.94
C PRO A 279 7.28 13.21 5.56
N GLN A 280 8.50 13.73 5.74
CA GLN A 280 8.85 15.09 5.34
C GLN A 280 8.86 15.24 3.83
N ASN A 281 8.64 16.47 3.35
CA ASN A 281 8.64 16.86 1.95
C ASN A 281 7.49 16.28 1.09
N VAL A 282 6.61 15.45 1.64
CA VAL A 282 5.45 14.92 0.90
C VAL A 282 4.49 16.06 0.56
N GLY A 283 4.09 16.86 1.55
CA GLY A 283 3.20 18.00 1.37
C GLY A 283 3.76 19.05 0.42
N LYS A 284 5.03 19.44 0.60
CA LYS A 284 5.70 20.40 -0.30
C LYS A 284 5.79 19.89 -1.74
N CYS A 285 6.10 18.61 -1.91
CA CYS A 285 6.19 18.01 -3.25
C CYS A 285 4.83 18.02 -3.94
N ILE A 286 3.76 17.59 -3.25
CA ILE A 286 2.39 17.60 -3.78
C ILE A 286 1.96 19.02 -4.17
N ALA A 287 2.16 19.99 -3.28
CA ALA A 287 1.79 21.39 -3.49
C ALA A 287 2.50 22.03 -4.70
N GLY A 288 3.73 21.62 -4.97
CA GLY A 288 4.53 22.14 -6.09
C GLY A 288 4.18 21.55 -7.46
N ILE A 289 3.26 20.58 -7.54
CA ILE A 289 2.90 19.91 -8.80
C ILE A 289 1.55 20.43 -9.30
N SER A 290 1.49 20.92 -10.53
CA SER A 290 0.23 21.27 -11.18
C SER A 290 -0.37 20.05 -11.88
N CYS A 291 -1.26 19.34 -11.18
CA CYS A 291 -2.00 18.19 -11.69
C CYS A 291 -3.26 17.97 -10.84
N PRO A 292 -4.26 17.18 -11.29
CA PRO A 292 -5.36 16.76 -10.44
C PRO A 292 -4.87 16.04 -9.17
N LYS A 293 -5.56 16.29 -8.06
CA LYS A 293 -5.35 15.60 -6.77
C LYS A 293 -6.71 15.07 -6.31
N ILE A 294 -6.87 13.76 -6.33
CA ILE A 294 -8.17 13.09 -6.31
C ILE A 294 -8.21 12.15 -5.10
N PHE A 295 -9.19 12.33 -4.23
CA PHE A 295 -9.49 11.43 -3.13
C PHE A 295 -10.64 10.48 -3.52
N ILE A 296 -10.47 9.18 -3.27
CA ILE A 296 -11.46 8.15 -3.51
C ILE A 296 -11.73 7.45 -2.17
N PRO A 297 -12.80 7.82 -1.44
CA PRO A 297 -13.10 7.22 -0.14
C PRO A 297 -13.51 5.75 -0.25
N ASN A 298 -13.36 5.03 0.87
CA ASN A 298 -13.98 3.71 1.03
C ASN A 298 -15.50 3.84 0.94
N THR A 299 -16.14 2.75 0.53
CA THR A 299 -17.60 2.61 0.59
C THR A 299 -17.97 1.45 1.50
N GLY A 300 -19.13 1.55 2.16
CA GLY A 300 -19.56 0.61 3.18
C GLY A 300 -18.97 0.94 4.56
N THR A 301 -18.80 -0.08 5.38
CA THR A 301 -18.30 0.06 6.76
C THR A 301 -16.78 -0.04 6.77
N ASP A 302 -16.12 0.95 7.35
CA ASP A 302 -14.68 0.92 7.62
C ASP A 302 -14.44 0.96 9.14
N ALA A 303 -13.82 -0.10 9.66
CA ALA A 303 -13.51 -0.22 11.08
C ALA A 303 -12.55 0.86 11.58
N GLU A 304 -11.75 1.49 10.71
CA GLU A 304 -10.82 2.54 11.12
C GLU A 304 -11.50 3.92 11.25
N LEU A 305 -12.64 4.16 10.59
CA LEU A 305 -13.20 5.52 10.46
C LEU A 305 -13.99 5.98 11.68
N HIS A 306 -14.66 5.10 12.43
CA HIS A 306 -15.41 5.43 13.66
C HIS A 306 -16.27 6.71 13.56
N GLY A 307 -17.09 6.86 12.51
CA GLY A 307 -17.92 8.06 12.32
C GLY A 307 -17.24 9.21 11.58
N LEU A 308 -15.99 9.05 11.12
CA LEU A 308 -15.28 10.07 10.36
C LEU A 308 -15.89 10.22 8.95
N THR A 309 -16.57 11.34 8.75
CA THR A 309 -17.22 11.69 7.48
C THR A 309 -16.24 11.89 6.33
N VAL A 310 -16.72 11.97 5.09
CA VAL A 310 -15.89 12.16 3.89
C VAL A 310 -15.17 13.53 3.93
N SER A 311 -15.86 14.57 4.39
CA SER A 311 -15.31 15.91 4.62
C SER A 311 -14.30 15.90 5.77
N GLY A 312 -14.56 15.11 6.83
CA GLY A 312 -13.59 14.84 7.88
C GLY A 312 -12.30 14.20 7.34
N GLN A 313 -12.42 13.18 6.49
CA GLN A 313 -11.29 12.55 5.81
C GLN A 313 -10.51 13.55 4.93
N ALA A 314 -11.21 14.33 4.11
CA ALA A 314 -10.59 15.37 3.28
C ALA A 314 -9.85 16.42 4.13
N ALA A 315 -10.46 16.86 5.25
CA ALA A 315 -9.83 17.78 6.19
C ALA A 315 -8.57 17.19 6.82
N MET A 316 -8.55 15.89 7.14
CA MET A 316 -7.36 15.21 7.66
C MET A 316 -6.25 15.10 6.62
N ILE A 317 -6.57 14.82 5.36
CA ILE A 317 -5.58 14.83 4.27
C ILE A 317 -4.95 16.23 4.17
N LEU A 318 -5.77 17.27 4.07
CA LEU A 318 -5.31 18.67 3.99
C LEU A 318 -4.45 19.06 5.20
N ARG A 319 -4.87 18.68 6.42
CA ARG A 319 -4.13 18.96 7.66
C ARG A 319 -2.74 18.33 7.64
N HIS A 320 -2.61 17.04 7.28
CA HIS A 320 -1.31 16.36 7.26
C HIS A 320 -0.38 16.90 6.18
N LEU A 321 -0.92 17.22 5.00
CA LEU A 321 -0.13 17.85 3.94
C LEU A 321 0.40 19.24 4.36
N ARG A 322 -0.41 20.01 5.11
CA ARG A 322 -0.01 21.32 5.66
C ARG A 322 1.00 21.25 6.80
N GLU A 323 1.19 20.10 7.45
CA GLU A 323 2.30 19.95 8.42
C GLU A 323 3.67 20.09 7.77
N ASP A 324 3.76 19.91 6.46
CA ASP A 324 4.98 20.11 5.67
C ASP A 324 4.87 21.29 4.70
N ALA A 325 3.66 21.64 4.24
CA ALA A 325 3.41 22.80 3.38
C ALA A 325 2.39 23.78 4.02
N PRO A 326 2.77 24.52 5.07
CA PRO A 326 1.83 25.35 5.85
C PRO A 326 1.16 26.44 5.04
N ASP A 327 1.87 27.01 4.06
CA ASP A 327 1.41 28.11 3.22
C ASP A 327 0.69 27.64 1.94
N ALA A 328 0.56 26.33 1.72
CA ALA A 328 -0.07 25.80 0.52
C ALA A 328 -1.60 26.01 0.55
N PRO A 329 -2.19 26.61 -0.50
CA PRO A 329 -3.64 26.73 -0.61
C PRO A 329 -4.27 25.34 -0.76
N GLY A 330 -5.53 25.19 -0.34
CA GLY A 330 -6.22 23.88 -0.36
C GLY A 330 -6.25 23.24 -1.75
N GLU A 331 -6.45 24.05 -2.78
CA GLU A 331 -6.44 23.65 -4.20
C GLU A 331 -5.10 23.06 -4.66
N ALA A 332 -3.97 23.46 -4.07
CA ALA A 332 -2.68 22.85 -4.40
C ALA A 332 -2.53 21.43 -3.83
N LEU A 333 -3.39 21.03 -2.89
CA LEU A 333 -3.26 19.81 -2.10
C LEU A 333 -4.34 18.78 -2.44
N LEU A 334 -5.59 19.21 -2.61
CA LEU A 334 -6.72 18.33 -2.92
C LEU A 334 -7.75 19.08 -3.78
N HIS A 335 -8.13 18.50 -4.91
CA HIS A 335 -9.08 19.11 -5.84
C HIS A 335 -10.45 18.44 -5.80
N ASP A 336 -10.46 17.11 -5.88
CA ASP A 336 -11.67 16.34 -6.16
C ASP A 336 -11.82 15.18 -5.17
N VAL A 337 -13.07 14.93 -4.75
CA VAL A 337 -13.48 13.72 -4.05
C VAL A 337 -14.42 12.95 -4.98
N LEU A 338 -13.98 11.76 -5.40
CA LEU A 338 -14.68 10.93 -6.36
C LEU A 338 -15.58 9.91 -5.63
N VAL A 339 -16.90 10.02 -5.81
CA VAL A 339 -17.91 9.23 -5.10
C VAL A 339 -18.98 8.68 -6.05
N ASP A 340 -19.71 7.68 -5.57
CA ASP A 340 -20.92 7.13 -6.18
C ASP A 340 -22.10 7.43 -5.26
N THR A 341 -22.96 8.36 -5.67
CA THR A 341 -24.12 8.80 -4.87
C THR A 341 -25.32 7.87 -5.00
N ARG A 342 -25.30 6.92 -5.94
CA ARG A 342 -26.42 6.00 -6.21
C ARG A 342 -26.29 4.71 -5.39
N HIS A 343 -25.11 4.12 -5.42
CA HIS A 343 -24.84 2.82 -4.81
C HIS A 343 -23.84 2.91 -3.66
N GLY A 344 -23.05 3.98 -3.60
CA GLY A 344 -22.07 4.18 -2.54
C GLY A 344 -22.70 4.47 -1.18
N ARG A 345 -22.17 3.81 -0.16
CA ARG A 345 -22.44 4.10 1.25
C ARG A 345 -21.21 4.74 1.87
N TYR A 346 -21.35 5.92 2.45
CA TYR A 346 -20.24 6.65 3.06
C TYR A 346 -20.56 6.97 4.52
N GLU A 347 -19.54 6.89 5.37
CA GLU A 347 -19.65 7.25 6.78
C GLU A 347 -20.14 8.71 6.90
N GLY A 348 -21.20 8.94 7.67
CA GLY A 348 -21.85 10.26 7.78
C GLY A 348 -22.73 10.68 6.60
N GLY A 349 -22.78 9.90 5.51
CA GLY A 349 -23.58 10.22 4.32
C GLY A 349 -22.97 11.31 3.42
N LEU A 350 -23.74 11.75 2.41
CA LEU A 350 -23.36 12.81 1.45
C LEU A 350 -24.49 13.84 1.31
N ASP A 351 -25.00 14.32 2.45
CA ASP A 351 -26.06 15.32 2.51
C ASP A 351 -25.59 16.73 2.11
N THR A 352 -26.50 17.70 2.20
CA THR A 352 -26.21 19.11 1.84
C THR A 352 -25.12 19.71 2.71
N ASP A 353 -25.04 19.35 4.00
CA ASP A 353 -24.06 19.90 4.94
C ASP A 353 -22.67 19.36 4.65
N GLU A 354 -22.58 18.07 4.33
CA GLU A 354 -21.32 17.42 3.93
C GLU A 354 -20.78 18.01 2.62
N ARG A 355 -21.65 18.23 1.64
CA ARG A 355 -21.31 18.91 0.37
C ARG A 355 -20.84 20.34 0.60
N ALA A 356 -21.51 21.08 1.48
CA ALA A 356 -21.10 22.43 1.85
C ALA A 356 -19.77 22.45 2.61
N ALA A 357 -19.48 21.43 3.44
CA ALA A 357 -18.20 21.29 4.12
C ALA A 357 -17.04 21.08 3.14
N LEU A 358 -17.21 20.20 2.14
CA LEU A 358 -16.23 20.02 1.05
C LEU A 358 -16.01 21.30 0.23
N ALA A 359 -17.10 21.97 -0.15
CA ALA A 359 -17.03 23.22 -0.90
C ALA A 359 -16.29 24.34 -0.15
N ARG A 360 -16.50 24.46 1.18
CA ARG A 360 -15.76 25.42 2.03
C ARG A 360 -14.25 25.15 2.07
N MET A 361 -13.83 23.89 1.86
CA MET A 361 -12.42 23.52 1.75
C MET A 361 -11.85 23.75 0.34
N GLY A 362 -12.68 24.19 -0.63
CA GLY A 362 -12.30 24.31 -2.03
C GLY A 362 -12.24 22.96 -2.76
N VAL A 363 -12.84 21.93 -2.19
CA VAL A 363 -12.80 20.56 -2.72
C VAL A 363 -14.11 20.25 -3.43
N ARG A 364 -14.03 19.82 -4.69
CA ARG A 364 -15.19 19.45 -5.51
C ARG A 364 -15.59 18.02 -5.24
N LEU A 365 -16.89 17.78 -5.10
CA LEU A 365 -17.44 16.42 -5.11
C LEU A 365 -17.75 16.03 -6.56
N VAL A 366 -17.15 14.95 -7.04
CA VAL A 366 -17.35 14.41 -8.39
C VAL A 366 -18.14 13.11 -8.28
N GLU A 367 -19.29 13.06 -8.94
CA GLU A 367 -20.20 11.92 -8.90
C GLU A 367 -20.03 11.04 -10.15
N LYS A 368 -19.75 9.75 -9.94
CA LYS A 368 -19.59 8.74 -10.98
C LYS A 368 -20.16 7.41 -10.49
N ASP A 369 -20.51 6.53 -11.42
CA ASP A 369 -20.84 5.14 -11.07
C ASP A 369 -19.51 4.43 -10.76
N LEU A 370 -19.35 3.95 -9.52
CA LEU A 370 -18.11 3.34 -9.03
C LEU A 370 -18.37 2.07 -8.23
N VAL A 371 -19.54 1.94 -7.61
CA VAL A 371 -19.82 0.95 -6.58
C VAL A 371 -20.72 -0.15 -7.13
N ASN A 372 -20.46 -1.38 -6.69
CA ASN A 372 -21.25 -2.53 -7.10
C ASN A 372 -22.66 -2.43 -6.50
N GLU A 373 -23.69 -2.38 -7.35
CA GLU A 373 -25.09 -2.34 -6.94
C GLU A 373 -25.48 -3.51 -6.00
N ASN A 374 -24.85 -4.69 -6.19
CA ASN A 374 -25.12 -5.91 -5.44
C ASN A 374 -24.21 -6.06 -4.21
N ASP A 375 -23.11 -5.30 -4.14
CA ASP A 375 -22.23 -5.24 -2.97
C ASP A 375 -21.75 -3.79 -2.74
N PRO A 376 -22.55 -2.96 -2.05
CA PRO A 376 -22.24 -1.57 -1.75
C PRO A 376 -20.98 -1.34 -0.89
N GLN A 377 -20.27 -2.39 -0.48
CA GLN A 377 -18.98 -2.27 0.21
C GLN A 377 -17.79 -2.27 -0.77
N ARG A 378 -18.03 -2.48 -2.06
CA ARG A 378 -16.97 -2.64 -3.05
C ARG A 378 -17.13 -1.72 -4.24
N HIS A 379 -16.01 -1.07 -4.56
CA HIS A 379 -15.82 -0.44 -5.85
C HIS A 379 -15.71 -1.50 -6.96
N VAL A 380 -16.26 -1.21 -8.13
CA VAL A 380 -16.09 -1.97 -9.38
C VAL A 380 -14.81 -1.46 -10.06
N PRO A 381 -13.73 -2.27 -10.13
CA PRO A 381 -12.43 -1.83 -10.63
C PRO A 381 -12.48 -1.13 -11.99
N GLU A 382 -13.25 -1.66 -12.94
CA GLU A 382 -13.39 -1.12 -14.29
C GLU A 382 -14.00 0.29 -14.28
N LEU A 383 -15.10 0.46 -13.56
CA LEU A 383 -15.80 1.75 -13.45
C LEU A 383 -14.92 2.77 -12.73
N THR A 384 -14.28 2.37 -11.63
CA THR A 384 -13.35 3.24 -10.89
C THR A 384 -12.15 3.65 -11.74
N ALA A 385 -11.59 2.75 -12.55
CA ALA A 385 -10.49 3.08 -13.46
C ALA A 385 -10.92 4.12 -14.49
N LYS A 386 -12.05 3.89 -15.17
CA LYS A 386 -12.58 4.83 -16.19
C LYS A 386 -12.88 6.20 -15.58
N ALA A 387 -13.61 6.24 -14.47
CA ALA A 387 -13.94 7.47 -13.75
C ALA A 387 -12.69 8.25 -13.31
N LEU A 388 -11.66 7.54 -12.82
CA LEU A 388 -10.39 8.18 -12.47
C LEU A 388 -9.70 8.77 -13.70
N LEU A 389 -9.61 8.02 -14.80
CA LEU A 389 -8.91 8.41 -16.01
C LEU A 389 -9.59 9.61 -16.71
N GLU A 390 -10.91 9.74 -16.62
CA GLU A 390 -11.65 10.91 -17.11
C GLU A 390 -11.24 12.23 -16.42
N LEU A 391 -10.76 12.17 -15.18
CA LEU A 391 -10.30 13.35 -14.44
C LEU A 391 -8.85 13.75 -14.75
N VAL A 392 -8.16 12.98 -15.58
CA VAL A 392 -6.74 13.18 -15.89
C VAL A 392 -6.59 13.96 -17.21
N PRO A 393 -5.80 15.04 -17.26
CA PRO A 393 -5.56 15.77 -18.50
C PRO A 393 -4.90 14.91 -19.58
N GLY A 394 -5.34 15.06 -20.83
CA GLY A 394 -4.79 14.31 -21.97
C GLY A 394 -5.42 12.94 -22.20
N SER A 395 -6.46 12.59 -21.45
CA SER A 395 -7.30 11.42 -21.70
C SER A 395 -8.07 11.59 -23.01
N SER A 396 -7.75 10.80 -24.03
CA SER A 396 -8.54 10.68 -25.26
C SER A 396 -9.81 9.83 -25.08
N VAL A 397 -10.25 9.64 -23.83
CA VAL A 397 -11.46 8.88 -23.46
C VAL A 397 -12.67 9.70 -23.90
N THR A 398 -13.13 9.42 -25.11
CA THR A 398 -14.41 9.94 -25.62
C THR A 398 -15.40 8.79 -25.51
N LEU A 399 -16.53 9.04 -24.82
CA LEU A 399 -17.57 8.09 -24.41
C LEU A 399 -18.02 7.11 -25.49
#